data_AF-A0A6B2NX10-F1
#
_entry.id   AF-A0A6B2NX10-F1
#
_cell.length_a   1.000
_cell.length_b   1.000
_cell.length_c   1.000
_cell.angle_alpha   90.00
_cell.angle_beta   90.00
_cell.angle_gamma   90.00
#
_symmetry.space_group_name_H-M   'P 1'
#
loop_
_entity.id
_entity.type
_entity.pdbx_description
1 polymer ?
#
loop_
_entity_poly.entity_id
_entity_poly.type
_entity_poly.pdbx_seq_one_letter_code
_entity_poly.pdbx_strand_id
1 'polypeptide(L)' 'MFDTLHLTPFSAALIFFVVVVCGHGYRKTWKADPPAPRSRLWLYGVPAAIGLLVLAFLPLRP' A
#
# COMPACT_ATOMS: atom_id res chain seq x y z
N MET A 1 21.21 -4.71 -13.48
CA MET A 1 21.15 -3.56 -12.53
C MET A 1 20.07 -3.75 -11.47
N PHE A 2 18.99 -4.50 -11.72
CA PHE A 2 17.98 -4.85 -10.71
C PHE A 2 18.20 -6.22 -10.04
N ASP A 3 19.30 -6.91 -10.36
CA ASP A 3 19.56 -8.30 -9.95
C ASP A 3 19.75 -8.49 -8.44
N THR A 4 19.96 -7.40 -7.69
CA THR A 4 20.09 -7.38 -6.22
C THR A 4 18.86 -6.83 -5.50
N LEU A 5 17.83 -6.37 -6.22
CA LEU A 5 16.63 -5.80 -5.60
C LEU A 5 15.59 -6.89 -5.33
N HIS A 6 15.57 -7.37 -4.09
CA HIS A 6 14.66 -8.44 -3.64
C HIS A 6 13.93 -8.03 -2.36
N LEU A 7 12.74 -8.58 -2.17
CA LEU A 7 11.99 -8.45 -0.93
C LEU A 7 12.34 -9.60 0.01
N THR A 8 12.63 -9.27 1.27
CA THR A 8 12.63 -10.26 2.35
C THR A 8 11.19 -10.56 2.80
N PRO A 9 10.89 -11.73 3.37
CA PRO A 9 9.54 -12.07 3.85
C PRO A 9 9.01 -11.05 4.85
N PHE A 10 9.87 -10.54 5.73
CA PHE A 10 9.52 -9.52 6.71
C PHE A 10 9.15 -8.19 6.04
N SER A 11 9.95 -7.71 5.09
CA SER A 11 9.64 -6.47 4.36
C SER A 11 8.37 -6.59 3.52
N ALA A 12 8.14 -7.74 2.88
CA ALA A 12 6.93 -7.97 2.09
C ALA A 12 5.67 -7.98 2.98
N ALA A 13 5.74 -8.65 4.13
CA ALA A 13 4.65 -8.63 5.11
C ALA A 13 4.35 -7.21 5.63
N LEU A 14 5.39 -6.42 5.88
CA LEU A 14 5.22 -5.03 6.33
C LEU A 14 4.56 -4.17 5.25
N ILE A 15 4.99 -4.28 3.99
CA ILE A 15 4.37 -3.55 2.87
C ILE A 15 2.90 -3.96 2.72
N PHE A 16 2.63 -5.27 2.76
CA PHE A 16 1.26 -5.77 2.67
C PHE A 16 0.39 -5.24 3.81
N PHE A 17 0.89 -5.23 5.05
CA PHE A 17 0.20 -4.66 6.19
C PHE A 17 -0.14 -3.17 5.98
N VAL A 18 0.82 -2.37 5.49
CA VAL A 18 0.59 -0.95 5.18
C VAL A 18 -0.51 -0.79 4.12
N VAL A 19 -0.49 -1.59 3.05
CA VAL A 19 -1.52 -1.58 2.02
C VAL A 19 -2.91 -1.84 2.61
N VAL A 20 -3.03 -2.83 3.52
CA VAL A 20 -4.29 -3.15 4.20
C VAL A 20 -4.76 -1.99 5.08
N VAL A 21 -3.86 -1.37 5.86
CA VAL A 21 -4.18 -0.20 6.69
C VAL A 21 -4.65 0.97 5.83
N CYS A 22 -4.00 1.23 4.69
CA CYS A 22 -4.44 2.23 3.72
C CYS A 22 -5.84 1.93 3.18
N GLY A 23 -6.13 0.67 2.82
CA GLY A 23 -7.47 0.26 2.36
C GLY A 23 -8.55 0.46 3.42
N HIS A 24 -8.24 0.13 4.69
CA HIS A 24 -9.15 0.39 5.81
C HIS A 24 -9.39 1.90 6.01
N GLY A 25 -8.32 2.70 6.00
CA GLY A 25 -8.38 4.16 6.10
C GLY A 25 -9.23 4.77 4.98
N TYR A 26 -8.99 4.37 3.73
CA TYR A 26 -9.77 4.79 2.57
C TYR A 26 -11.26 4.53 2.77
N ARG A 27 -11.63 3.31 3.18
CA ARG A 27 -13.04 2.93 3.39
C ARG A 27 -13.70 3.73 4.51
N LYS A 28 -12.97 3.98 5.60
CA LYS A 28 -13.45 4.81 6.72
C LYS A 28 -13.65 6.26 6.28
N THR A 29 -12.70 6.83 5.54
CA THR A 29 -12.76 8.20 5.02
C THR A 29 -13.86 8.37 3.96
N TRP A 30 -14.07 7.36 3.10
CA TRP A 30 -15.14 7.36 2.11
C TRP A 30 -16.54 7.38 2.72
N LYS A 31 -16.71 6.72 3.87
CA LYS A 31 -17.98 6.64 4.61
C LYS A 31 -18.11 7.68 5.72
N ALA A 32 -17.17 8.63 5.84
CA ALA A 32 -17.24 9.68 6.84
C ALA A 32 -18.35 10.67 6.49
N ASP A 33 -19.04 11.16 7.52
CA ASP A 33 -20.04 12.23 7.43
C ASP A 33 -19.60 13.38 8.36
N PRO A 34 -19.34 14.60 7.84
CA PRO A 34 -19.49 15.06 6.46
C PRO A 34 -18.52 14.37 5.47
N PRO A 35 -18.86 14.30 4.16
CA PRO A 35 -18.04 13.65 3.15
C PRO A 35 -16.60 14.18 3.17
N ALA A 36 -15.63 13.28 3.30
CA ALA A 36 -14.24 13.67 3.25
C ALA A 36 -13.87 14.25 1.87
N PRO A 37 -12.96 15.24 1.81
CA PRO A 37 -12.47 15.78 0.56
C PRO A 37 -11.87 14.65 -0.29
N ARG A 38 -12.23 14.58 -1.57
CA ARG A 38 -11.71 13.53 -2.48
C ARG A 38 -10.18 13.50 -2.54
N SER A 39 -9.51 14.62 -2.34
CA SER A 39 -8.05 14.71 -2.24
C SER A 39 -7.47 13.88 -1.08
N ARG A 40 -8.20 13.73 0.03
CA ARG A 40 -7.78 12.96 1.19
C ARG A 40 -7.79 11.45 0.94
N LEU A 41 -8.59 10.99 -0.02
CA LEU A 41 -8.64 9.59 -0.44
C LEU A 41 -7.35 9.17 -1.18
N TRP A 42 -6.74 10.09 -1.92
CA TRP A 42 -5.46 9.84 -2.61
C TRP A 42 -4.31 9.58 -1.64
N LEU A 43 -4.34 10.14 -0.43
CA LEU A 43 -3.36 9.85 0.62
C LEU A 43 -3.34 8.37 1.03
N TYR A 44 -4.43 7.64 0.79
CA TYR A 44 -4.50 6.21 1.03
C TYR A 44 -4.26 5.41 -0.26
N GLY A 45 -4.80 5.88 -1.39
CA GLY A 45 -4.69 5.19 -2.67
C GLY A 45 -3.27 5.16 -3.25
N VAL A 46 -2.55 6.29 -3.21
CA VAL A 46 -1.18 6.40 -3.76
C VAL A 46 -0.18 5.47 -3.06
N PRO A 47 -0.03 5.50 -1.73
CA PRO A 47 0.90 4.57 -1.07
C PRO A 47 0.47 3.11 -1.21
N ALA A 48 -0.83 2.82 -1.23
CA ALA A 48 -1.32 1.46 -1.47
C ALA A 48 -0.95 0.96 -2.87
N ALA A 49 -1.10 1.80 -3.91
CA ALA A 49 -0.73 1.46 -5.27
C ALA A 49 0.78 1.20 -5.39
N ILE A 50 1.61 2.06 -4.80
CA ILE A 50 3.07 1.86 -4.79
C ILE A 50 3.43 0.55 -4.08
N GLY A 51 2.84 0.27 -2.91
CA GLY A 51 3.09 -0.97 -2.17
C GLY A 51 2.71 -2.22 -2.96
N LEU A 52 1.56 -2.20 -3.64
CA LEU A 52 1.13 -3.31 -4.51
C LEU A 52 2.04 -3.50 -5.73
N LEU A 53 2.51 -2.41 -6.34
CA LEU A 53 3.47 -2.48 -7.45
C LEU A 53 4.79 -3.10 -6.97
N VAL A 54 5.29 -2.68 -5.79
CA VAL A 54 6.51 -3.26 -5.21
C VAL A 54 6.32 -4.76 -4.94
N LEU A 55 5.21 -5.16 -4.33
CA LEU A 55 4.92 -6.59 -4.08
C LEU A 55 4.72 -7.40 -5.36
N ALA A 56 4.18 -6.81 -6.42
CA ALA A 56 3.91 -7.50 -7.68
C ALA A 56 5.17 -7.70 -8.53
N PHE A 57 6.12 -6.75 -8.49
CA PHE A 57 7.25 -6.73 -9.40
C PHE A 57 8.61 -7.05 -8.75
N LEU A 58 8.74 -7.00 -7.42
CA LEU A 58 9.96 -7.43 -6.76
C LEU A 58 9.90 -8.92 -6.38
N PRO A 59 10.89 -9.73 -6.78
CA PRO A 59 10.98 -11.12 -6.36
C PRO A 59 11.21 -11.25 -4.85
N LEU A 60 10.61 -12.29 -4.26
CA LEU A 60 10.84 -12.67 -2.88
C LEU A 60 12.12 -13.49 -2.79
N ARG A 61 13.02 -13.08 -1.89
CA ARG A 61 14.16 -13.90 -1.51
C ARG A 61 13.78 -14.72 -0.27
N PRO A 62 13.99 -16.05 -0.29
CA PRO A 62 13.71 -16.91 0.85
C PRO A 62 14.58 -16.57 2.07
#